data_AF-A0A653F242-F1
#
_entry.id   AF-A0A653F242-F1
#
_cell.length_a   1.000
_cell.length_b   1.000
_cell.length_c   1.000
_cell.angle_alpha   90.00
_cell.angle_beta   90.00
_cell.angle_gamma   90.00
#
_symmetry.space_group_name_H-M   'P 1'
#
loop_
_entity.id
_entity.type
_entity.pdbx_description
1 polymer ?
#
loop_
_entity_poly.entity_id
_entity_poly.type
_entity_poly.pdbx_seq_one_letter_code
_entity_poly.pdbx_strand_id
1 'polypeptide(L)'
;MPWTPRVRHSGGAFGKKRKMSFPAAIRSNFRSLPVVDVIQVRRLGAAMSFVIASSEMMAAAATDLAGIGSSISAANAAAAAPTAGVVVAAADEVSAGVAALFSAYAQAYQKLGTQVAGFHAQLVQALTAGAGAYASTEAANVEQTLLNAINAPTQAFLGRPLIGNGANGGPGQPGGPGGLLLGNGGNGGNGGPDQPGGAGGCAGLIGNGGNGGAGGVANGGMGAGLPGGAGGAGGWLLGSGGQGGMGGDAVLGPGGQGGAGGSAHLVGHGGAGAEGGKGGGDGQPGGSGGDGGNGGLLCGDGGVGGLGSSGGGHGSLGGNGGKGGNAILIGDGGNGGNGSNGGIGGEGGTGGLLFGKHGVHGASPV
;
A
#
# COMPACT_ATOMS: atom_id res chain seq x y z
N MET A 1 35.59 27.16 -29.76
CA MET A 1 35.93 28.55 -29.40
C MET A 1 35.30 28.87 -28.05
N PRO A 2 36.01 29.59 -27.18
CA PRO A 2 35.86 29.55 -25.72
C PRO A 2 35.00 30.71 -25.19
N TRP A 3 34.68 30.72 -23.88
CA TRP A 3 34.96 31.86 -23.01
C TRP A 3 34.69 31.51 -21.53
N THR A 4 35.75 31.54 -20.72
CA THR A 4 35.75 31.81 -19.27
C THR A 4 35.97 33.31 -19.06
N PRO A 5 35.57 33.92 -17.92
CA PRO A 5 36.51 34.02 -16.80
C PRO A 5 35.90 33.91 -15.38
N ARG A 6 36.82 33.92 -14.41
CA ARG A 6 36.84 33.47 -13.00
C ARG A 6 36.88 34.67 -12.04
N VAL A 7 36.35 34.54 -10.80
CA VAL A 7 36.92 35.17 -9.57
C VAL A 7 36.70 34.26 -8.33
N ARG A 8 37.68 34.23 -7.41
CA ARG A 8 37.91 33.32 -6.26
C ARG A 8 37.30 33.83 -4.94
N HIS A 9 37.15 32.94 -3.95
CA HIS A 9 37.51 33.09 -2.50
C HIS A 9 37.52 31.67 -1.86
N SER A 10 38.65 31.05 -1.47
CA SER A 10 39.51 31.16 -0.26
C SER A 10 39.04 30.38 0.98
N GLY A 11 39.91 29.50 1.49
CA GLY A 11 39.91 28.91 2.86
C GLY A 11 39.22 27.55 2.95
N GLY A 12 39.78 26.46 3.49
CA GLY A 12 40.86 26.30 4.45
C GLY A 12 40.37 25.27 5.50
N ALA A 13 40.88 24.05 5.43
CA ALA A 13 40.53 22.92 6.32
C ALA A 13 40.92 23.18 7.79
N PHE A 14 40.20 22.62 8.77
CA PHE A 14 40.73 22.08 10.05
C PHE A 14 39.61 21.51 10.96
N GLY A 15 39.87 20.39 11.66
CA GLY A 15 39.33 20.22 13.04
C GLY A 15 38.73 18.87 13.43
N LYS A 16 39.57 17.97 13.95
CA LYS A 16 39.24 16.66 14.56
C LYS A 16 38.25 16.74 15.74
N LYS A 17 37.35 15.75 15.86
CA LYS A 17 36.46 15.52 17.02
C LYS A 17 37.29 15.10 18.26
N ARG A 18 37.13 15.81 19.38
CA ARG A 18 37.60 15.39 20.71
C ARG A 18 36.40 15.06 21.61
N LYS A 19 36.37 13.83 22.15
CA LYS A 19 35.47 13.40 23.24
C LYS A 19 35.94 14.04 24.55
N MET A 20 35.02 14.60 25.34
CA MET A 20 35.29 15.07 26.71
C MET A 20 34.32 14.40 27.68
N SER A 21 34.90 13.75 28.68
CA SER A 21 34.27 13.15 29.87
C SER A 21 34.22 14.19 30.99
N PHE A 22 33.18 14.16 31.84
CA PHE A 22 33.04 15.01 33.02
C PHE A 22 32.95 14.17 34.32
N PRO A 23 33.67 14.53 35.41
CA PRO A 23 33.60 13.85 36.71
C PRO A 23 32.60 14.49 37.70
N ALA A 24 32.16 13.67 38.66
CA ALA A 24 31.18 13.97 39.71
C ALA A 24 31.80 14.55 40.99
N ALA A 25 31.17 15.56 41.60
CA ALA A 25 31.48 15.99 42.97
C ALA A 25 30.35 16.82 43.64
N ILE A 26 29.99 16.39 44.86
CA ILE A 26 29.52 17.15 46.03
C ILE A 26 28.00 17.39 46.21
N ARG A 27 27.44 16.55 47.10
CA ARG A 27 26.21 16.75 47.87
C ARG A 27 26.50 17.66 49.07
N SER A 28 25.67 18.67 49.34
CA SER A 28 25.30 19.05 50.70
C SER A 28 24.15 20.09 50.75
N ASN A 29 23.35 19.96 51.82
CA ASN A 29 22.47 20.96 52.44
C ASN A 29 21.05 21.19 51.88
N PHE A 30 20.13 20.30 52.26
CA PHE A 30 18.71 20.65 52.45
C PHE A 30 18.44 20.83 53.95
N ARG A 31 18.15 22.06 54.37
CA ARG A 31 17.46 22.35 55.63
C ARG A 31 16.27 23.25 55.31
N SER A 32 15.08 22.70 55.55
CA SER A 32 13.82 23.36 55.93
C SER A 32 13.23 24.46 55.02
N LEU A 33 12.11 24.15 54.34
CA LEU A 33 10.73 24.63 54.66
C LEU A 33 9.72 24.16 53.56
N PRO A 34 8.42 23.98 53.87
CA PRO A 34 7.50 23.16 53.07
C PRO A 34 6.58 24.01 52.18
N VAL A 35 6.62 23.82 50.86
CA VAL A 35 5.62 24.36 49.93
C VAL A 35 5.47 23.40 48.75
N VAL A 36 4.27 22.80 48.66
CA VAL A 36 3.61 22.24 47.47
C VAL A 36 4.42 21.20 46.67
N ASP A 37 4.03 19.94 46.83
CA ASP A 37 4.55 18.77 46.12
C ASP A 37 4.18 18.83 44.63
N VAL A 38 4.95 19.61 43.85
CA VAL A 38 5.05 19.45 42.41
C VAL A 38 5.79 18.13 42.19
N ILE A 39 5.03 17.08 41.90
CA ILE A 39 5.54 15.75 41.59
C ILE A 39 6.51 15.86 40.40
N GLN A 40 7.79 15.88 40.78
CA GLN A 40 8.98 15.35 40.14
C GLN A 40 8.80 14.83 38.70
N VAL A 41 9.25 15.63 37.73
CA VAL A 41 9.55 15.18 36.36
C VAL A 41 10.71 14.19 36.41
N ARG A 42 10.39 12.92 36.63
CA ARG A 42 11.31 11.81 36.42
C ARG A 42 11.38 11.55 34.91
N ARG A 43 12.52 11.87 34.33
CA ARG A 43 12.86 11.65 32.91
C ARG A 43 12.67 10.16 32.56
N LEU A 44 11.58 9.83 31.88
CA LEU A 44 11.33 8.55 31.22
C LEU A 44 10.55 8.82 29.93
N GLY A 45 11.15 8.47 28.78
CA GLY A 45 10.51 8.20 27.49
C GLY A 45 9.66 9.31 26.86
N ALA A 46 10.01 9.74 25.65
CA ALA A 46 9.27 10.71 24.84
C ALA A 46 7.73 10.55 24.96
N ALA A 47 7.11 11.39 25.78
CA ALA A 47 5.69 11.66 25.69
C ALA A 47 5.51 12.51 24.42
N MET A 48 4.89 11.93 23.39
CA MET A 48 4.35 12.73 22.29
C MET A 48 3.42 13.77 22.92
N SER A 49 3.74 15.05 22.74
CA SER A 49 2.78 16.11 23.03
C SER A 49 1.55 15.87 22.18
N PHE A 50 0.43 15.46 22.77
CA PHE A 50 -0.84 15.41 22.06
C PHE A 50 -1.23 16.86 21.74
N VAL A 51 -1.12 17.23 20.47
CA VAL A 51 -1.75 18.42 19.94
C VAL A 51 -3.22 18.06 19.74
N ILE A 52 -4.08 18.50 20.66
CA ILE A 52 -5.54 18.46 20.45
C ILE A 52 -5.86 19.70 19.60
N ALA A 53 -5.83 19.56 18.29
CA ALA A 53 -6.41 20.54 17.39
C ALA A 53 -7.91 20.23 17.30
N SER A 54 -8.77 21.10 17.83
CA SER A 54 -10.22 20.98 17.56
C SER A 54 -10.44 21.26 16.07
N SER A 55 -10.63 20.21 15.29
CA SER A 55 -10.85 20.28 13.84
C SER A 55 -12.05 21.17 13.50
N GLU A 56 -13.09 21.18 14.34
CA GLU A 56 -14.21 22.14 14.26
C GLU A 56 -13.78 23.61 14.37
N MET A 57 -12.84 23.95 15.26
CA MET A 57 -12.39 25.34 15.42
C MET A 57 -11.53 25.81 14.23
N MET A 58 -10.77 24.90 13.62
CA MET A 58 -10.02 25.22 12.40
C MET A 58 -10.95 25.40 11.18
N ALA A 59 -12.01 24.60 11.06
CA ALA A 59 -13.02 24.76 10.02
C ALA A 59 -13.81 26.07 10.18
N ALA A 60 -14.15 26.45 11.42
CA ALA A 60 -14.77 27.74 11.73
C ALA A 60 -13.84 28.91 11.36
N ALA A 61 -12.56 28.84 11.77
CA ALA A 61 -11.57 29.86 11.43
C ALA A 61 -11.34 30.01 9.91
N ALA A 62 -11.35 28.91 9.15
CA ALA A 62 -11.27 28.96 7.68
C ALA A 62 -12.47 29.66 7.05
N THR A 63 -13.67 29.45 7.61
CA THR A 63 -14.91 30.11 7.18
C THR A 63 -14.86 31.61 7.46
N ASP A 64 -14.43 32.00 8.67
CA ASP A 64 -14.23 33.40 9.03
C ASP A 64 -13.22 34.08 8.12
N LEU A 65 -12.10 33.41 7.84
CA LEU A 65 -11.05 33.92 6.97
C LEU A 65 -11.58 34.11 5.53
N ALA A 66 -12.36 33.17 5.00
CA ALA A 66 -13.05 33.34 3.72
C ALA A 66 -13.98 34.57 3.70
N GLY A 67 -14.71 34.81 4.79
CA GLY A 67 -15.55 36.01 4.96
C GLY A 67 -14.75 37.31 4.96
N ILE A 68 -13.59 37.34 5.61
CA ILE A 68 -12.65 38.47 5.59
C ILE A 68 -12.14 38.70 4.16
N GLY A 69 -11.69 37.65 3.46
CA GLY A 69 -11.22 37.74 2.08
C GLY A 69 -12.28 38.28 1.11
N SER A 70 -13.53 37.86 1.28
CA SER A 70 -14.67 38.39 0.52
C SER A 70 -14.90 39.88 0.79
N SER A 71 -14.87 40.29 2.06
CA SER A 71 -15.07 41.69 2.47
C SER A 71 -13.97 42.61 1.91
N ILE A 72 -12.71 42.17 1.96
CA ILE A 72 -11.56 42.91 1.41
C ILE A 72 -11.67 43.02 -0.11
N SER A 73 -12.04 41.92 -0.79
CA SER A 73 -12.19 41.93 -2.25
C SER A 73 -13.31 42.86 -2.71
N ALA A 74 -14.43 42.89 -1.99
CA ALA A 74 -15.53 43.82 -2.25
C ALA A 74 -15.12 45.29 -2.04
N ALA A 75 -14.38 45.58 -0.97
CA ALA A 75 -13.85 46.92 -0.72
C ALA A 75 -12.85 47.37 -1.81
N ASN A 76 -11.96 46.48 -2.24
CA ASN A 76 -10.99 46.75 -3.30
C ASN A 76 -11.65 46.99 -4.67
N ALA A 77 -12.75 46.27 -4.96
CA ALA A 77 -13.55 46.49 -6.17
C ALA A 77 -14.30 47.83 -6.11
N ALA A 78 -14.92 48.17 -4.98
CA ALA A 78 -15.62 49.45 -4.81
C ALA A 78 -14.67 50.67 -4.92
N ALA A 79 -13.44 50.54 -4.44
CA ALA A 79 -12.42 51.58 -4.52
C ALA A 79 -11.74 51.71 -5.90
N ALA A 80 -11.95 50.78 -6.83
CA ALA A 80 -11.21 50.74 -8.10
C ALA A 80 -11.50 51.96 -9.00
N ALA A 81 -12.77 52.30 -9.20
CA ALA A 81 -13.17 53.44 -10.04
C ALA A 81 -12.75 54.81 -9.47
N PRO A 82 -13.02 55.14 -8.19
CA PRO A 82 -12.65 56.46 -7.65
C PRO A 82 -11.14 56.68 -7.54
N THR A 83 -10.33 55.62 -7.43
CA THR A 83 -8.86 55.74 -7.35
C THR A 83 -8.18 55.83 -8.71
N ALA A 84 -8.79 55.27 -9.76
CA ALA A 84 -8.29 55.36 -11.13
C ALA A 84 -8.86 56.56 -11.92
N GLY A 85 -9.95 57.16 -11.46
CA GLY A 85 -10.64 58.28 -12.11
C GLY A 85 -10.25 59.67 -11.62
N VAL A 86 -9.01 59.86 -11.14
CA VAL A 86 -8.55 61.16 -10.62
C VAL A 86 -8.47 62.18 -11.76
N VAL A 87 -9.33 63.19 -11.72
CA VAL A 87 -9.42 64.23 -12.75
C VAL A 87 -8.29 65.24 -12.58
N VAL A 88 -7.76 65.74 -13.71
CA VAL A 88 -6.72 66.78 -13.73
C VAL A 88 -7.27 68.09 -13.14
N ALA A 89 -6.58 68.65 -12.15
CA ALA A 89 -7.04 69.84 -11.43
C ALA A 89 -6.88 71.16 -12.22
N ALA A 90 -5.92 71.23 -13.13
CA ALA A 90 -5.65 72.38 -14.00
C ALA A 90 -4.96 71.95 -15.31
N ALA A 91 -5.00 72.79 -16.35
CA ALA A 91 -4.50 72.44 -17.68
C ALA A 91 -2.96 72.34 -17.81
N ASP A 92 -2.24 72.34 -16.68
CA ASP A 92 -0.78 72.27 -16.64
C ASP A 92 -0.25 70.83 -16.59
N GLU A 93 0.99 70.67 -17.03
CA GLU A 93 1.68 69.39 -17.13
C GLU A 93 1.93 68.75 -15.75
N VAL A 94 2.04 69.53 -14.67
CA VAL A 94 2.26 69.01 -13.31
C VAL A 94 0.96 68.37 -12.79
N SER A 95 -0.19 69.05 -12.94
CA SER A 95 -1.50 68.49 -12.60
C SER A 95 -1.81 67.23 -13.41
N ALA A 96 -1.47 67.21 -14.70
CA ALA A 96 -1.63 66.04 -15.57
C ALA A 96 -0.72 64.88 -15.13
N GLY A 97 0.53 65.17 -14.77
CA GLY A 97 1.49 64.20 -14.25
C GLY A 97 1.07 63.58 -12.90
N VAL A 98 0.50 64.37 -12.00
CA VAL A 98 0.00 63.89 -10.69
C VAL A 98 -1.21 62.97 -10.87
N ALA A 99 -2.18 63.33 -11.73
CA ALA A 99 -3.33 62.47 -12.04
C ALA A 99 -2.90 61.14 -12.69
N ALA A 100 -1.89 61.18 -13.57
CA ALA A 100 -1.30 59.99 -14.18
C ALA A 100 -0.60 59.09 -13.15
N LEU A 101 0.12 59.67 -12.17
CA LEU A 101 0.77 58.93 -11.08
C LEU A 101 -0.27 58.20 -10.21
N PHE A 102 -1.35 58.86 -9.80
CA PHE A 102 -2.42 58.23 -9.03
C PHE A 102 -3.10 57.09 -9.80
N SER A 103 -3.34 57.29 -11.11
CA SER A 103 -3.92 56.26 -11.97
C SER A 103 -3.00 55.05 -12.12
N ALA A 104 -1.69 55.26 -12.30
CA ALA A 104 -0.70 54.19 -12.36
C ALA A 104 -0.58 53.43 -11.03
N TYR A 105 -0.62 54.14 -9.89
CA TYR A 105 -0.59 53.55 -8.56
C TYR A 105 -1.86 52.72 -8.28
N ALA A 106 -3.04 53.22 -8.65
CA ALA A 106 -4.29 52.48 -8.53
C ALA A 106 -4.26 51.17 -9.34
N GLN A 107 -3.74 51.19 -10.56
CA GLN A 107 -3.57 49.98 -11.38
C GLN A 107 -2.57 48.98 -10.77
N ALA A 108 -1.46 49.46 -10.19
CA ALA A 108 -0.51 48.61 -9.49
C ALA A 108 -1.12 47.98 -8.23
N TYR A 109 -1.92 48.75 -7.49
CA TYR A 109 -2.65 48.29 -6.31
C TYR A 109 -3.68 47.21 -6.66
N GLN A 110 -4.45 47.39 -7.74
CA GLN A 110 -5.41 46.38 -8.21
C GLN A 110 -4.72 45.07 -8.61
N LYS A 111 -3.58 45.14 -9.32
CA LYS A 111 -2.77 43.95 -9.65
C LYS A 111 -2.27 43.24 -8.40
N LEU A 112 -1.74 43.96 -7.42
CA LEU A 112 -1.32 43.38 -6.14
C LEU A 112 -2.51 42.77 -5.39
N GLY A 113 -3.66 43.44 -5.39
CA GLY A 113 -4.90 42.95 -4.77
C GLY A 113 -5.34 41.59 -5.33
N THR A 114 -5.25 41.39 -6.65
CA THR A 114 -5.55 40.08 -7.26
C THR A 114 -4.57 38.98 -6.83
N GLN A 115 -3.28 39.30 -6.68
CA GLN A 115 -2.27 38.33 -6.21
C GLN A 115 -2.50 37.94 -4.74
N VAL A 116 -2.80 38.93 -3.89
CA VAL A 116 -3.11 38.69 -2.47
C VAL A 116 -4.40 37.89 -2.30
N ALA A 117 -5.44 38.18 -3.10
CA ALA A 117 -6.67 37.40 -3.10
C ALA A 117 -6.42 35.93 -3.50
N GLY A 118 -5.57 35.69 -4.50
CA GLY A 118 -5.15 34.35 -4.90
C GLY A 118 -4.41 33.59 -3.80
N PHE A 119 -3.44 34.24 -3.15
CA PHE A 119 -2.74 33.66 -2.00
C PHE A 119 -3.70 33.37 -0.83
N HIS A 120 -4.59 34.30 -0.52
CA HIS A 120 -5.57 34.14 0.55
C HIS A 120 -6.52 32.97 0.29
N ALA A 121 -6.99 32.80 -0.95
CA ALA A 121 -7.82 31.65 -1.33
C ALA A 121 -7.06 30.32 -1.14
N GLN A 122 -5.78 30.27 -1.52
CA GLN A 122 -4.93 29.09 -1.31
C GLN A 122 -4.72 28.79 0.18
N LEU A 123 -4.56 29.83 1.02
CA LEU A 123 -4.44 29.69 2.46
C LEU A 123 -5.70 29.09 3.10
N VAL A 124 -6.88 29.61 2.75
CA VAL A 124 -8.17 29.08 3.22
C VAL A 124 -8.37 27.63 2.79
N GLN A 125 -8.01 27.31 1.55
CA GLN A 125 -8.12 25.96 1.01
C GLN A 125 -7.19 24.98 1.74
N ALA A 126 -5.93 25.38 2.00
CA ALA A 126 -4.98 24.57 2.75
C ALA A 126 -5.42 24.34 4.20
N LEU A 127 -5.96 25.36 4.86
CA LEU A 127 -6.45 25.26 6.24
C LEU A 127 -7.66 24.32 6.34
N THR A 128 -8.59 24.40 5.38
CA THR A 128 -9.77 23.52 5.31
C THR A 128 -9.35 22.07 5.04
N ALA A 129 -8.41 21.85 4.11
CA ALA A 129 -7.86 20.53 3.84
C ALA A 129 -7.12 19.93 5.05
N GLY A 130 -6.38 20.77 5.78
CA GLY A 130 -5.72 20.37 7.04
C GLY A 130 -6.71 19.93 8.11
N ALA A 131 -7.78 20.70 8.34
CA ALA A 131 -8.83 20.34 9.30
C ALA A 131 -9.51 19.00 8.96
N GLY A 132 -9.81 18.78 7.67
CA GLY A 132 -10.35 17.50 7.18
C GLY A 132 -9.40 16.31 7.37
N ALA A 133 -8.09 16.51 7.17
CA ALA A 133 -7.10 15.48 7.40
C ALA A 133 -7.06 15.05 8.88
N TYR A 134 -7.07 16.00 9.82
CA TYR A 134 -7.09 15.70 11.26
C TYR A 134 -8.39 14.97 11.68
N ALA A 135 -9.56 15.46 11.26
CA ALA A 135 -10.83 14.80 11.55
C ALA A 135 -10.88 13.35 11.03
N SER A 136 -10.35 13.10 9.83
CA SER A 136 -10.28 11.74 9.26
C SER A 136 -9.37 10.78 10.05
N THR A 137 -8.28 11.29 10.63
CA THR A 137 -7.39 10.47 11.48
C THR A 137 -8.00 10.15 12.83
N GLU A 138 -8.77 11.07 13.41
CA GLU A 138 -9.52 10.80 14.65
C GLU A 138 -10.61 9.75 14.41
N ALA A 139 -11.35 9.87 13.31
CA ALA A 139 -12.34 8.87 12.91
C ALA A 139 -11.70 7.48 12.74
N ALA A 140 -10.56 7.38 12.02
CA ALA A 140 -9.85 6.11 11.84
C ALA A 140 -9.36 5.50 13.18
N ASN A 141 -8.91 6.33 14.12
CA ASN A 141 -8.49 5.86 15.46
C ASN A 141 -9.67 5.36 16.30
N VAL A 142 -10.84 6.02 16.21
CA VAL A 142 -12.08 5.59 16.88
C VAL A 142 -12.59 4.28 16.26
N GLU A 143 -12.59 4.15 14.94
CA GLU A 143 -12.95 2.91 14.23
C GLU A 143 -12.07 1.74 14.66
N GLN A 144 -10.75 1.94 14.73
CA GLN A 144 -9.84 0.90 15.19
C GLN A 144 -10.07 0.52 16.65
N THR A 145 -10.37 1.50 17.52
CA THR A 145 -10.70 1.24 18.93
C THR A 145 -11.97 0.42 19.07
N LEU A 146 -13.01 0.74 18.28
CA LEU A 146 -14.26 0.00 18.26
C LEU A 146 -14.08 -1.42 17.70
N LEU A 147 -13.33 -1.58 16.60
CA LEU A 147 -13.01 -2.91 16.05
C LEU A 147 -12.24 -3.76 17.06
N ASN A 148 -11.27 -3.16 17.77
CA ASN A 148 -10.56 -3.86 18.84
C ASN A 148 -11.50 -4.29 19.97
N ALA A 149 -12.47 -3.44 20.36
CA ALA A 149 -13.48 -3.78 21.37
C ALA A 149 -14.42 -4.90 20.90
N ILE A 150 -14.85 -4.89 19.64
CA ILE A 150 -15.67 -5.94 19.02
C ILE A 150 -14.92 -7.27 18.95
N ASN A 151 -13.64 -7.22 18.61
CA ASN A 151 -12.80 -8.42 18.47
C ASN A 151 -12.25 -8.95 19.80
N ALA A 152 -12.19 -8.13 20.85
CA ALA A 152 -11.56 -8.51 22.13
C ALA A 152 -12.10 -9.82 22.72
N PRO A 153 -13.43 -10.07 22.75
CA PRO A 153 -13.95 -11.34 23.26
C PRO A 153 -13.49 -12.54 22.43
N THR A 154 -13.63 -12.49 21.10
CA THR A 154 -13.27 -13.64 20.26
C THR A 154 -11.77 -13.86 20.18
N GLN A 155 -10.98 -12.78 20.20
CA GLN A 155 -9.53 -12.88 20.27
C GLN A 155 -9.08 -13.55 21.57
N ALA A 156 -9.75 -13.24 22.70
CA ALA A 156 -9.44 -13.84 23.99
C ALA A 156 -9.86 -15.32 24.09
N PHE A 157 -11.01 -15.69 23.53
CA PHE A 157 -11.55 -17.05 23.66
C PHE A 157 -11.15 -18.01 22.54
N LEU A 158 -11.00 -17.50 21.32
CA LEU A 158 -10.80 -18.31 20.09
C LEU A 158 -9.46 -18.02 19.40
N GLY A 159 -8.65 -17.09 19.94
CA GLY A 159 -7.37 -16.69 19.35
C GLY A 159 -7.49 -16.03 17.98
N ARG A 160 -8.70 -15.66 17.57
CA ARG A 160 -9.01 -15.12 16.24
C ARG A 160 -10.00 -13.95 16.33
N PRO A 161 -9.80 -12.90 15.50
CA PRO A 161 -10.73 -11.78 15.48
C PRO A 161 -12.07 -12.22 14.89
N LEU A 162 -13.15 -11.58 15.31
CA LEU A 162 -14.48 -11.79 14.72
C LEU A 162 -14.53 -11.16 13.32
N ILE A 163 -13.99 -9.95 13.22
CA ILE A 163 -13.94 -9.14 12.00
C ILE A 163 -12.50 -8.65 11.81
N GLY A 164 -11.95 -8.86 10.62
CA GLY A 164 -10.64 -8.35 10.24
C GLY A 164 -9.91 -9.27 9.28
N ASN A 165 -9.04 -8.69 8.45
CA ASN A 165 -8.22 -9.50 7.56
C ASN A 165 -7.11 -10.22 8.32
N GLY A 166 -6.67 -11.35 7.78
CA GLY A 166 -5.51 -12.07 8.27
C GLY A 166 -4.23 -11.28 8.05
N ALA A 167 -3.28 -11.41 8.98
CA ALA A 167 -1.98 -10.78 8.84
C ALA A 167 -1.20 -11.40 7.67
N ASN A 168 -0.55 -10.59 6.85
CA ASN A 168 0.33 -11.12 5.81
C ASN A 168 1.57 -11.79 6.46
N GLY A 169 2.02 -12.88 5.87
CA GLY A 169 3.23 -13.56 6.28
C GLY A 169 4.48 -12.72 6.03
N GLY A 170 5.45 -12.81 6.95
CA GLY A 170 6.82 -12.39 6.66
C GLY A 170 7.51 -13.32 5.65
N PRO A 171 8.78 -13.10 5.29
CA PRO A 171 9.46 -13.90 4.27
C PRO A 171 9.34 -15.42 4.47
N GLY A 172 8.78 -16.11 3.46
CA GLY A 172 8.46 -17.54 3.47
C GLY A 172 7.43 -18.01 4.50
N GLN A 173 6.85 -17.11 5.30
CA GLN A 173 5.89 -17.45 6.34
C GLN A 173 4.46 -17.44 5.79
N PRO A 174 3.57 -18.30 6.32
CA PRO A 174 2.18 -18.30 5.91
C PRO A 174 1.46 -17.01 6.32
N GLY A 175 0.45 -16.64 5.53
CA GLY A 175 -0.52 -15.64 5.91
C GLY A 175 -1.43 -16.15 7.02
N GLY A 176 -1.76 -15.27 7.96
CA GLY A 176 -2.70 -15.56 9.03
C GLY A 176 -4.14 -15.72 8.51
N PRO A 177 -4.99 -16.46 9.23
CA PRO A 177 -6.39 -16.60 8.86
C PRO A 177 -7.14 -15.27 9.00
N GLY A 178 -8.14 -15.05 8.14
CA GLY A 178 -9.11 -13.98 8.29
C GLY A 178 -9.99 -14.15 9.52
N GLY A 179 -10.72 -13.10 9.86
CA GLY A 179 -11.69 -13.07 10.95
C GLY A 179 -12.79 -14.11 10.79
N LEU A 180 -13.42 -14.50 11.90
CA LEU A 180 -14.38 -15.60 11.93
C LEU A 180 -15.62 -15.33 11.06
N LEU A 181 -16.15 -14.10 11.10
CA LEU A 181 -17.34 -13.72 10.33
C LEU A 181 -16.99 -12.98 9.05
N LEU A 182 -16.12 -11.97 9.15
CA LEU A 182 -15.76 -11.13 8.03
C LEU A 182 -14.26 -10.90 8.00
N GLY A 183 -13.62 -11.24 6.90
CA GLY A 183 -12.21 -10.95 6.71
C GLY A 183 -11.57 -11.86 5.68
N ASN A 184 -10.75 -11.26 4.84
CA ASN A 184 -9.92 -12.00 3.90
C ASN A 184 -8.78 -12.69 4.66
N GLY A 185 -8.30 -13.80 4.14
CA GLY A 185 -7.04 -14.38 4.60
C GLY A 185 -5.84 -13.49 4.27
N GLY A 186 -4.80 -13.54 5.09
CA GLY A 186 -3.56 -12.82 4.83
C GLY A 186 -2.79 -13.47 3.69
N ASN A 187 -2.03 -12.68 2.93
CA ASN A 187 -1.15 -13.22 1.90
C ASN A 187 0.03 -13.95 2.55
N GLY A 188 0.44 -15.08 1.97
CA GLY A 188 1.70 -15.73 2.29
C GLY A 188 2.86 -14.84 1.88
N GLY A 189 3.91 -14.80 2.70
CA GLY A 189 5.09 -14.02 2.39
C GLY A 189 5.95 -14.70 1.33
N ASN A 190 6.53 -13.90 0.43
CA ASN A 190 7.46 -14.40 -0.57
C ASN A 190 8.69 -15.02 0.13
N GLY A 191 9.15 -16.15 -0.39
CA GLY A 191 10.37 -16.82 0.05
C GLY A 191 11.59 -15.96 -0.26
N GLY A 192 12.42 -15.74 0.76
CA GLY A 192 13.79 -15.27 0.56
C GLY A 192 14.73 -16.42 0.16
N PRO A 193 16.04 -16.20 0.18
CA PRO A 193 17.01 -17.28 0.01
C PRO A 193 16.76 -18.42 1.01
N ASP A 194 16.85 -19.67 0.55
CA ASP A 194 16.54 -20.91 1.27
C ASP A 194 15.10 -21.05 1.80
N GLN A 195 14.16 -20.26 1.28
CA GLN A 195 12.77 -20.29 1.75
C GLN A 195 11.79 -20.52 0.60
N PRO A 196 10.85 -21.48 0.75
CA PRO A 196 9.71 -21.55 -0.15
C PRO A 196 8.77 -20.35 0.08
N GLY A 197 7.82 -20.19 -0.82
CA GLY A 197 6.75 -19.22 -0.64
C GLY A 197 5.80 -19.63 0.48
N GLY A 198 5.41 -18.68 1.33
CA GLY A 198 4.43 -18.93 2.37
C GLY A 198 3.05 -19.20 1.80
N ALA A 199 2.26 -20.08 2.42
CA ALA A 199 0.87 -20.29 2.02
C ALA A 199 0.00 -19.07 2.35
N GLY A 200 -0.99 -18.79 1.52
CA GLY A 200 -2.05 -17.82 1.82
C GLY A 200 -2.94 -18.30 2.96
N GLY A 201 -3.38 -17.38 3.81
CA GLY A 201 -4.31 -17.66 4.89
C GLY A 201 -5.72 -17.91 4.38
N CYS A 202 -6.49 -18.74 5.07
CA CYS A 202 -7.91 -18.95 4.76
C CYS A 202 -8.77 -17.82 5.32
N ALA A 203 -9.86 -17.49 4.63
CA ALA A 203 -10.93 -16.66 5.19
C ALA A 203 -11.80 -17.42 6.21
N GLY A 204 -12.69 -16.70 6.91
CA GLY A 204 -13.69 -17.27 7.82
C GLY A 204 -15.02 -17.58 7.14
N LEU A 205 -16.10 -16.93 7.57
CA LEU A 205 -17.43 -17.10 7.00
C LEU A 205 -17.60 -16.35 5.66
N ILE A 206 -17.20 -15.07 5.65
CA ILE A 206 -17.21 -14.20 4.47
C ILE A 206 -15.83 -13.58 4.29
N GLY A 207 -15.28 -13.71 3.08
CA GLY A 207 -13.98 -13.14 2.71
C GLY A 207 -13.23 -14.02 1.73
N ASN A 208 -12.27 -13.46 1.02
CA ASN A 208 -11.46 -14.20 0.07
C ASN A 208 -10.23 -14.80 0.75
N GLY A 209 -9.78 -15.96 0.25
CA GLY A 209 -8.50 -16.52 0.67
C GLY A 209 -7.34 -15.61 0.29
N GLY A 210 -6.28 -15.62 1.10
CA GLY A 210 -5.05 -14.88 0.82
C GLY A 210 -4.25 -15.54 -0.30
N ASN A 211 -3.45 -14.76 -1.02
CA ASN A 211 -2.58 -15.30 -2.06
C ASN A 211 -1.38 -16.04 -1.45
N GLY A 212 -0.87 -17.06 -2.13
CA GLY A 212 0.41 -17.68 -1.80
C GLY A 212 1.59 -16.79 -2.17
N GLY A 213 2.67 -16.87 -1.40
CA GLY A 213 3.92 -16.15 -1.68
C GLY A 213 4.74 -16.85 -2.76
N ALA A 214 5.55 -16.10 -3.50
CA ALA A 214 6.48 -16.68 -4.47
C ALA A 214 7.59 -17.51 -3.79
N GLY A 215 8.09 -18.56 -4.43
CA GLY A 215 9.21 -19.36 -3.97
C GLY A 215 10.55 -18.64 -4.12
N GLY A 216 11.45 -18.84 -3.15
CA GLY A 216 12.82 -18.36 -3.22
C GLY A 216 13.75 -19.32 -3.97
N VAL A 217 15.06 -19.12 -3.80
CA VAL A 217 16.10 -19.99 -4.37
C VAL A 217 16.89 -20.63 -3.24
N ALA A 218 17.22 -21.92 -3.35
CA ALA A 218 18.10 -22.58 -2.40
C ALA A 218 19.54 -22.05 -2.54
N ASN A 219 20.25 -21.78 -1.45
CA ASN A 219 21.69 -21.52 -1.44
C ASN A 219 22.52 -22.81 -1.34
N GLY A 220 21.91 -23.94 -0.98
CA GLY A 220 22.55 -25.26 -0.94
C GLY A 220 22.40 -26.05 -2.25
N GLY A 221 23.42 -26.84 -2.63
CA GLY A 221 23.40 -27.64 -3.85
C GLY A 221 23.55 -26.81 -5.13
N MET A 222 22.87 -27.19 -6.20
CA MET A 222 22.89 -26.48 -7.50
C MET A 222 22.02 -25.21 -7.52
N GLY A 223 21.55 -24.71 -6.38
CA GLY A 223 20.67 -23.55 -6.33
C GLY A 223 19.33 -23.76 -7.01
N ALA A 224 18.62 -24.82 -6.62
CA ALA A 224 17.30 -25.14 -7.13
C ALA A 224 16.27 -24.07 -6.72
N GLY A 225 15.27 -23.88 -7.57
CA GLY A 225 14.11 -23.07 -7.27
C GLY A 225 13.25 -23.74 -6.20
N LEU A 226 12.79 -22.96 -5.22
CA LEU A 226 11.91 -23.46 -4.16
C LEU A 226 10.44 -23.26 -4.56
N PRO A 227 9.52 -24.11 -4.06
CA PRO A 227 8.11 -24.01 -4.47
C PRO A 227 7.47 -22.71 -4.00
N GLY A 228 6.52 -22.23 -4.80
CA GLY A 228 5.59 -21.17 -4.40
C GLY A 228 4.56 -21.68 -3.41
N GLY A 229 4.02 -20.77 -2.59
CA GLY A 229 3.01 -21.08 -1.59
C GLY A 229 1.64 -21.33 -2.22
N ALA A 230 0.84 -22.21 -1.64
CA ALA A 230 -0.55 -22.38 -2.05
C ALA A 230 -1.39 -21.14 -1.68
N GLY A 231 -2.43 -20.85 -2.45
CA GLY A 231 -3.46 -19.87 -2.09
C GLY A 231 -4.37 -20.37 -0.97
N GLY A 232 -4.86 -19.46 -0.14
CA GLY A 232 -5.77 -19.77 0.96
C GLY A 232 -7.20 -20.03 0.48
N ALA A 233 -7.98 -20.77 1.28
CA ALA A 233 -9.38 -21.01 0.96
C ALA A 233 -10.25 -19.75 1.15
N GLY A 234 -11.26 -19.59 0.29
CA GLY A 234 -12.30 -18.57 0.42
C GLY A 234 -13.24 -18.84 1.60
N GLY A 235 -14.07 -17.85 1.92
CA GLY A 235 -15.02 -17.91 3.03
C GLY A 235 -16.03 -19.04 2.86
N TRP A 236 -16.55 -19.56 3.98
CA TRP A 236 -17.48 -20.69 3.95
C TRP A 236 -18.78 -20.36 3.18
N LEU A 237 -19.36 -19.18 3.39
CA LEU A 237 -20.57 -18.74 2.67
C LEU A 237 -20.24 -18.02 1.36
N LEU A 238 -19.35 -17.03 1.44
CA LEU A 238 -19.03 -16.15 0.33
C LEU A 238 -17.55 -15.84 0.34
N GLY A 239 -16.87 -16.16 -0.75
CA GLY A 239 -15.48 -15.82 -0.95
C GLY A 239 -14.79 -16.70 -1.96
N SER A 240 -13.95 -16.08 -2.79
CA SER A 240 -13.08 -16.81 -3.71
C SER A 240 -11.84 -17.33 -2.99
N GLY A 241 -11.28 -18.42 -3.50
CA GLY A 241 -9.95 -18.85 -3.10
C GLY A 241 -8.85 -17.87 -3.55
N GLY A 242 -7.75 -17.84 -2.82
CA GLY A 242 -6.58 -17.02 -3.15
C GLY A 242 -5.76 -17.65 -4.28
N GLN A 243 -4.98 -16.84 -4.99
CA GLN A 243 -4.09 -17.37 -6.03
C GLN A 243 -2.90 -18.10 -5.40
N GLY A 244 -2.37 -19.11 -6.09
CA GLY A 244 -1.06 -19.67 -5.76
C GLY A 244 0.07 -18.67 -5.97
N GLY A 245 1.22 -18.92 -5.35
CA GLY A 245 2.45 -18.15 -5.56
C GLY A 245 3.35 -18.80 -6.61
N MET A 246 4.09 -17.99 -7.38
CA MET A 246 5.00 -18.51 -8.41
C MET A 246 6.10 -19.39 -7.81
N GLY A 247 6.53 -20.41 -8.55
CA GLY A 247 7.74 -21.18 -8.20
C GLY A 247 9.00 -20.32 -8.34
N GLY A 248 10.00 -20.57 -7.50
CA GLY A 248 11.27 -19.87 -7.56
C GLY A 248 12.09 -20.28 -8.79
N ASP A 249 12.74 -19.33 -9.43
CA ASP A 249 13.71 -19.60 -10.49
C ASP A 249 14.99 -20.20 -9.90
N ALA A 250 15.59 -21.15 -10.61
CA ALA A 250 16.82 -21.81 -10.21
C ALA A 250 18.07 -21.19 -10.86
N VAL A 251 19.24 -21.41 -10.25
CA VAL A 251 20.54 -20.96 -10.78
C VAL A 251 21.22 -22.06 -11.60
N LEU A 252 21.43 -23.25 -11.01
CA LEU A 252 22.01 -24.42 -11.68
C LEU A 252 21.18 -25.70 -11.45
N GLY A 253 20.00 -25.58 -10.84
CA GLY A 253 19.14 -26.70 -10.47
C GLY A 253 17.76 -26.66 -11.14
N PRO A 254 16.84 -27.56 -10.78
CA PRO A 254 15.47 -27.54 -11.29
C PRO A 254 14.71 -26.31 -10.78
N GLY A 255 13.79 -25.81 -11.59
CA GLY A 255 12.88 -24.73 -11.20
C GLY A 255 11.87 -25.16 -10.14
N GLY A 256 11.44 -24.22 -9.29
CA GLY A 256 10.47 -24.48 -8.24
C GLY A 256 9.06 -24.71 -8.78
N GLN A 257 8.27 -25.55 -8.13
CA GLN A 257 6.86 -25.73 -8.51
C GLN A 257 6.03 -24.48 -8.19
N GLY A 258 5.08 -24.14 -9.08
CA GLY A 258 4.07 -23.11 -8.82
C GLY A 258 3.07 -23.56 -7.76
N GLY A 259 2.66 -22.65 -6.89
CA GLY A 259 1.67 -22.90 -5.85
C GLY A 259 0.29 -23.17 -6.44
N ALA A 260 -0.46 -24.08 -5.83
CA ALA A 260 -1.86 -24.31 -6.18
C ALA A 260 -2.74 -23.12 -5.74
N GLY A 261 -3.82 -22.87 -6.48
CA GLY A 261 -4.85 -21.92 -6.09
C GLY A 261 -5.73 -22.47 -4.97
N GLY A 262 -6.23 -21.58 -4.12
CA GLY A 262 -7.15 -21.90 -3.05
C GLY A 262 -8.55 -22.24 -3.57
N SER A 263 -9.30 -23.07 -2.86
CA SER A 263 -10.70 -23.39 -3.24
C SER A 263 -11.68 -22.41 -2.60
N ALA A 264 -12.82 -22.20 -3.25
CA ALA A 264 -14.01 -21.61 -2.64
C ALA A 264 -14.91 -22.70 -2.01
N HIS A 265 -15.85 -22.30 -1.15
CA HIS A 265 -16.74 -23.22 -0.45
C HIS A 265 -18.17 -23.22 -0.99
N LEU A 266 -19.03 -22.28 -0.58
CA LEU A 266 -20.44 -22.26 -1.00
C LEU A 266 -20.65 -21.41 -2.25
N VAL A 267 -20.23 -20.14 -2.20
CA VAL A 267 -20.27 -19.20 -3.33
C VAL A 267 -18.92 -18.52 -3.47
N GLY A 268 -18.34 -18.60 -4.67
CA GLY A 268 -17.06 -17.96 -4.99
C GLY A 268 -16.26 -18.78 -6.00
N HIS A 269 -15.31 -18.13 -6.67
CA HIS A 269 -14.45 -18.79 -7.65
C HIS A 269 -13.25 -19.45 -6.98
N GLY A 270 -12.76 -20.52 -7.57
CA GLY A 270 -11.45 -21.07 -7.22
C GLY A 270 -10.33 -20.11 -7.60
N GLY A 271 -9.28 -20.07 -6.79
CA GLY A 271 -8.08 -19.31 -7.08
C GLY A 271 -7.29 -19.93 -8.22
N ALA A 272 -6.59 -19.11 -9.01
CA ALA A 272 -5.69 -19.63 -10.04
C ALA A 272 -4.46 -20.30 -9.41
N GLY A 273 -3.99 -21.39 -10.03
CA GLY A 273 -2.65 -21.89 -9.79
C GLY A 273 -1.60 -20.98 -10.44
N ALA A 274 -0.38 -21.01 -9.92
CA ALA A 274 0.70 -20.15 -10.38
C ALA A 274 1.68 -20.85 -11.31
N GLU A 275 2.44 -20.08 -12.09
CA GLU A 275 3.53 -20.62 -12.91
C GLU A 275 4.62 -21.28 -12.05
N GLY A 276 5.24 -22.34 -12.57
CA GLY A 276 6.50 -22.84 -12.04
C GLY A 276 7.66 -21.87 -12.28
N GLY A 277 8.78 -22.08 -11.59
CA GLY A 277 10.02 -21.35 -11.84
C GLY A 277 10.85 -21.99 -12.93
N LYS A 278 11.79 -21.25 -13.51
CA LYS A 278 12.69 -21.74 -14.55
C LYS A 278 13.78 -22.64 -13.98
N GLY A 279 14.14 -23.67 -14.74
CA GLY A 279 15.35 -24.45 -14.48
C GLY A 279 16.61 -23.64 -14.78
N GLY A 280 17.68 -23.86 -14.03
CA GLY A 280 18.97 -23.18 -14.20
C GLY A 280 20.06 -24.18 -14.57
N GLY A 281 20.95 -23.82 -15.51
CA GLY A 281 22.02 -24.72 -15.98
C GLY A 281 21.55 -25.81 -16.95
N ASP A 282 22.47 -26.33 -17.77
CA ASP A 282 22.17 -27.29 -18.84
C ASP A 282 21.53 -28.58 -18.29
N GLY A 283 20.45 -29.03 -18.95
CA GLY A 283 19.76 -30.27 -18.64
C GLY A 283 18.83 -30.21 -17.41
N GLN A 284 18.67 -29.06 -16.76
CA GLN A 284 17.79 -28.94 -15.59
C GLN A 284 16.35 -28.64 -15.98
N PRO A 285 15.35 -29.32 -15.41
CA PRO A 285 13.97 -29.12 -15.79
C PRO A 285 13.38 -27.81 -15.25
N GLY A 286 12.41 -27.28 -16.00
CA GLY A 286 11.55 -26.21 -15.51
C GLY A 286 10.59 -26.72 -14.42
N GLY A 287 10.17 -25.82 -13.54
CA GLY A 287 9.15 -26.07 -12.55
C GLY A 287 7.77 -26.22 -13.20
N SER A 288 6.97 -27.15 -12.68
CA SER A 288 5.59 -27.31 -13.11
C SER A 288 4.70 -26.18 -12.58
N GLY A 289 3.64 -25.86 -13.32
CA GLY A 289 2.58 -24.98 -12.83
C GLY A 289 1.81 -25.60 -11.67
N GLY A 290 1.19 -24.76 -10.85
CA GLY A 290 0.29 -25.16 -9.78
C GLY A 290 -1.13 -25.39 -10.30
N ASP A 291 -1.88 -26.27 -9.64
CA ASP A 291 -3.27 -26.52 -10.01
C ASP A 291 -4.19 -25.34 -9.62
N GLY A 292 -5.24 -25.10 -10.39
CA GLY A 292 -6.31 -24.18 -10.03
C GLY A 292 -7.20 -24.76 -8.93
N GLY A 293 -7.70 -23.89 -8.04
CA GLY A 293 -8.62 -24.27 -6.98
C GLY A 293 -10.05 -24.51 -7.49
N ASN A 294 -10.86 -25.24 -6.73
CA ASN A 294 -12.25 -25.49 -7.11
C ASN A 294 -13.13 -24.27 -6.82
N GLY A 295 -14.15 -24.08 -7.66
CA GLY A 295 -15.24 -23.12 -7.44
C GLY A 295 -16.20 -23.59 -6.34
N GLY A 296 -17.06 -22.67 -5.90
CA GLY A 296 -18.03 -22.92 -4.85
C GLY A 296 -19.11 -23.92 -5.25
N LEU A 297 -19.67 -24.59 -4.24
CA LEU A 297 -20.71 -25.61 -4.39
C LEU A 297 -21.91 -25.11 -5.21
N LEU A 298 -22.44 -23.93 -4.90
CA LEU A 298 -23.65 -23.41 -5.53
C LEU A 298 -23.36 -22.59 -6.77
N CYS A 299 -22.36 -21.72 -6.70
CA CYS A 299 -21.97 -20.84 -7.78
C CYS A 299 -20.49 -20.50 -7.66
N GLY A 300 -19.74 -20.71 -8.74
CA GLY A 300 -18.33 -20.40 -8.80
C GLY A 300 -17.61 -21.17 -9.87
N ASP A 301 -16.79 -20.46 -10.63
CA ASP A 301 -15.91 -21.07 -11.62
C ASP A 301 -14.71 -21.72 -10.93
N GLY A 302 -14.18 -22.77 -11.55
CA GLY A 302 -12.89 -23.32 -11.19
C GLY A 302 -11.75 -22.37 -11.58
N GLY A 303 -10.69 -22.35 -10.77
CA GLY A 303 -9.49 -21.57 -11.04
C GLY A 303 -8.69 -22.15 -12.22
N VAL A 304 -8.02 -21.30 -12.99
CA VAL A 304 -7.12 -21.77 -14.04
C VAL A 304 -5.88 -22.44 -13.46
N GLY A 305 -5.37 -23.47 -14.13
CA GLY A 305 -4.09 -24.08 -13.84
C GLY A 305 -2.92 -23.18 -14.27
N GLY A 306 -1.84 -23.21 -13.51
CA GLY A 306 -0.62 -22.46 -13.76
C GLY A 306 0.19 -23.06 -14.91
N LEU A 307 0.99 -22.23 -15.58
CA LEU A 307 1.84 -22.69 -16.68
C LEU A 307 3.07 -23.45 -16.14
N GLY A 308 3.54 -24.44 -16.90
CA GLY A 308 4.88 -24.99 -16.70
C GLY A 308 5.93 -24.04 -17.27
N SER A 309 7.07 -23.92 -16.61
CA SER A 309 8.13 -22.99 -17.04
C SER A 309 9.24 -23.68 -17.84
N SER A 310 10.09 -22.92 -18.50
CA SER A 310 11.20 -23.47 -19.30
C SER A 310 12.28 -24.13 -18.44
N GLY A 311 12.90 -25.19 -18.97
CA GLY A 311 14.13 -25.75 -18.41
C GLY A 311 15.37 -24.87 -18.65
N GLY A 312 16.49 -25.26 -18.03
CA GLY A 312 17.77 -24.60 -18.15
C GLY A 312 18.61 -25.15 -19.30
N GLY A 313 19.08 -24.27 -20.18
CA GLY A 313 20.09 -24.60 -21.20
C GLY A 313 19.69 -25.73 -22.17
N HIS A 314 20.70 -26.35 -22.78
CA HIS A 314 20.49 -27.34 -23.85
C HIS A 314 20.00 -28.68 -23.31
N GLY A 315 19.05 -29.31 -24.02
CA GLY A 315 18.56 -30.65 -23.69
C GLY A 315 17.68 -30.72 -22.43
N SER A 316 17.23 -29.57 -21.90
CA SER A 316 16.33 -29.53 -20.77
C SER A 316 14.86 -29.69 -21.17
N LEU A 317 14.09 -30.33 -20.28
CA LEU A 317 12.65 -30.39 -20.38
C LEU A 317 12.04 -29.17 -19.67
N GLY A 318 10.97 -28.65 -20.23
CA GLY A 318 10.09 -27.71 -19.57
C GLY A 318 9.25 -28.38 -18.49
N GLY A 319 8.67 -27.56 -17.62
CA GLY A 319 7.69 -27.99 -16.64
C GLY A 319 6.34 -28.33 -17.28
N ASN A 320 5.59 -29.19 -16.60
CA ASN A 320 4.20 -29.47 -16.95
C ASN A 320 3.30 -28.30 -16.53
N GLY A 321 2.19 -28.12 -17.23
CA GLY A 321 1.13 -27.23 -16.79
C GLY A 321 0.30 -27.83 -15.66
N GLY A 322 -0.23 -26.97 -14.79
CA GLY A 322 -1.15 -27.35 -13.72
C GLY A 322 -2.56 -27.60 -14.23
N LYS A 323 -3.33 -28.44 -13.54
CA LYS A 323 -4.72 -28.70 -13.88
C LYS A 323 -5.59 -27.47 -13.57
N GLY A 324 -6.66 -27.29 -14.33
CA GLY A 324 -7.73 -26.37 -13.98
C GLY A 324 -8.61 -26.93 -12.87
N GLY A 325 -9.16 -26.04 -12.04
CA GLY A 325 -10.09 -26.39 -10.98
C GLY A 325 -11.50 -26.67 -11.52
N ASN A 326 -12.28 -27.40 -10.75
CA ASN A 326 -13.64 -27.75 -11.13
C ASN A 326 -14.65 -26.71 -10.62
N ALA A 327 -15.73 -26.49 -11.37
CA ALA A 327 -16.99 -25.98 -10.84
C ALA A 327 -17.89 -27.14 -10.40
N ILE A 328 -18.91 -26.87 -9.57
CA ILE A 328 -19.77 -27.92 -9.01
C ILE A 328 -21.20 -27.84 -9.55
N LEU A 329 -22.01 -26.85 -9.13
CA LEU A 329 -23.41 -26.73 -9.56
C LEU A 329 -23.59 -25.76 -10.73
N ILE A 330 -23.12 -24.52 -10.55
CA ILE A 330 -23.15 -23.45 -11.54
C ILE A 330 -21.76 -22.83 -11.62
N GLY A 331 -21.19 -22.77 -12.82
CA GLY A 331 -19.87 -22.16 -13.07
C GLY A 331 -19.09 -22.94 -14.14
N ASP A 332 -18.15 -22.27 -14.79
CA ASP A 332 -17.25 -22.88 -15.75
C ASP A 332 -16.08 -23.58 -15.03
N GLY A 333 -15.63 -24.70 -15.58
CA GLY A 333 -14.39 -25.34 -15.16
C GLY A 333 -13.19 -24.48 -15.57
N GLY A 334 -12.16 -24.44 -14.74
CA GLY A 334 -10.93 -23.71 -15.04
C GLY A 334 -10.15 -24.39 -16.17
N ASN A 335 -9.50 -23.61 -17.02
CA ASN A 335 -8.60 -24.16 -18.03
C ASN A 335 -7.35 -24.77 -17.39
N GLY A 336 -6.82 -25.84 -17.98
CA GLY A 336 -5.50 -26.34 -17.64
C GLY A 336 -4.41 -25.39 -18.14
N GLY A 337 -3.31 -25.30 -17.39
CA GLY A 337 -2.14 -24.55 -17.79
C GLY A 337 -1.36 -25.26 -18.89
N ASN A 338 -0.70 -24.51 -19.77
CA ASN A 338 0.15 -25.11 -20.79
C ASN A 338 1.42 -25.68 -20.15
N GLY A 339 1.93 -26.79 -20.69
CA GLY A 339 3.31 -27.21 -20.46
C GLY A 339 4.30 -26.32 -21.21
N SER A 340 5.58 -26.47 -20.91
CA SER A 340 6.69 -25.90 -21.69
C SER A 340 7.35 -26.99 -22.56
N ASN A 341 8.50 -26.73 -23.18
CA ASN A 341 9.14 -27.62 -24.16
C ASN A 341 9.37 -29.05 -23.64
N GLY A 342 8.64 -30.05 -24.14
CA GLY A 342 8.68 -31.43 -23.64
C GLY A 342 7.88 -31.67 -22.35
N GLY A 343 7.16 -30.65 -21.86
CA GLY A 343 6.23 -30.71 -20.75
C GLY A 343 4.79 -30.93 -21.23
N ILE A 344 4.00 -31.61 -20.41
CA ILE A 344 2.59 -31.93 -20.70
C ILE A 344 1.70 -30.79 -20.21
N GLY A 345 0.73 -30.38 -21.01
CA GLY A 345 -0.33 -29.47 -20.59
C GLY A 345 -1.24 -30.06 -19.52
N GLY A 346 -1.68 -29.22 -18.59
CA GLY A 346 -2.59 -29.63 -17.52
C GLY A 346 -4.00 -29.92 -18.04
N GLU A 347 -4.73 -30.76 -17.33
CA GLU A 347 -6.12 -31.04 -17.68
C GLU A 347 -7.01 -29.82 -17.40
N GLY A 348 -8.01 -29.57 -18.25
CA GLY A 348 -9.08 -28.63 -17.91
C GLY A 348 -10.00 -29.20 -16.85
N GLY A 349 -10.54 -28.34 -16.00
CA GLY A 349 -11.50 -28.70 -14.96
C GLY A 349 -12.91 -28.89 -15.50
N THR A 350 -13.75 -29.56 -14.73
CA THR A 350 -15.15 -29.81 -15.10
C THR A 350 -16.01 -28.57 -14.86
N GLY A 351 -16.94 -28.27 -15.79
CA GLY A 351 -17.99 -27.27 -15.58
C GLY A 351 -19.08 -27.77 -14.63
N GLY A 352 -19.92 -26.84 -14.18
CA GLY A 352 -21.02 -27.10 -13.26
C GLY A 352 -22.08 -28.04 -13.84
N LEU A 353 -22.67 -28.85 -12.97
CA LEU A 353 -23.66 -29.87 -13.33
C LEU A 353 -24.92 -29.29 -14.00
N LEU A 354 -25.33 -28.08 -13.61
CA LEU A 354 -26.55 -27.44 -14.13
C LEU A 354 -26.22 -26.47 -15.26
N PHE A 355 -25.21 -25.62 -15.04
CA PHE A 355 -24.72 -24.66 -16.02
C PHE A 355 -23.21 -24.49 -15.89
N GLY A 356 -22.50 -24.56 -17.01
CA GLY A 356 -21.05 -24.39 -17.05
C GLY A 356 -20.40 -25.15 -18.19
N LYS A 357 -19.32 -24.62 -18.75
CA LYS A 357 -18.46 -25.31 -19.71
C LYS A 357 -17.30 -26.00 -18.99
N HIS A 358 -16.84 -27.13 -19.52
CA HIS A 358 -15.55 -27.68 -19.13
C HIS A 358 -14.43 -26.72 -19.55
N GLY A 359 -13.39 -26.64 -18.73
CA GLY A 359 -12.17 -25.94 -19.08
C GLY A 359 -11.43 -26.67 -20.22
N VAL A 360 -10.69 -25.92 -21.01
CA VAL A 360 -9.83 -26.52 -22.04
C VAL A 360 -8.56 -27.09 -21.40
N HIS A 361 -8.05 -28.20 -21.96
CA HIS A 361 -6.74 -28.71 -21.60
C HIS A 361 -5.65 -27.73 -22.05
N GLY A 362 -4.57 -27.67 -21.28
CA GLY A 362 -3.38 -26.92 -21.67
C GLY A 362 -2.68 -27.57 -22.86
N ALA A 363 -1.96 -26.74 -23.62
CA ALA A 363 -1.10 -27.23 -24.70
C ALA A 363 0.09 -28.02 -24.14
N SER A 364 0.52 -29.04 -24.89
CA SER A 364 1.76 -29.80 -24.65
C SER A 364 2.75 -29.48 -25.78
N PRO A 365 3.64 -28.49 -25.62
CA PRO A 365 4.64 -28.18 -26.62
C PRO A 365 5.67 -29.31 -26.71
N VAL A 366 5.95 -29.76 -27.94
CA VAL A 366 7.02 -30.72 -28.26
C VAL A 366 8.36 -30.04 -28.38
#